data_AF-A0A2N6BVV6-F1
#
_entry.id   AF-A0A2N6BVV6-F1
#
_cell.length_a   1.000
_cell.length_b   1.000
_cell.length_c   1.000
_cell.angle_alpha   90.00
_cell.angle_beta   90.00
_cell.angle_gamma   90.00
#
_symmetry.space_group_name_H-M   'P 1'
#
loop_
_entity.id
_entity.type
_entity.pdbx_description
1 polymer ?
#
loop_
_entity_poly.entity_id
_entity_poly.type
_entity_poly.pdbx_seq_one_letter_code
_entity_poly.pdbx_strand_id
1 'polypeptide(L)'
;MGVESRGMKRRQLVYYLKLYDTETGQQIGNLVDITTKGCKIVSREPLPVGQAMNLRLDLPEGYFSRESVVLSGTTLWSRPDVNPDFHVTGFEVPHLGHEERKLVRQLIDRTAFHD
;
A
#
# COMPACT_ATOMS: atom_id res chain seq x y z
N MET A 1 3.71 31.44 -18.35
CA MET A 1 3.54 30.00 -18.67
C MET A 1 3.35 29.28 -17.36
N GLY A 2 2.15 28.72 -17.15
CA GLY A 2 1.67 28.27 -15.84
C GLY A 2 2.44 27.06 -15.32
N VAL A 3 3.05 27.22 -14.15
CA VAL A 3 3.52 26.11 -13.33
C VAL A 3 2.33 25.58 -12.52
N GLU A 4 1.52 24.72 -13.14
CA GLU A 4 0.54 23.93 -12.39
C GLU A 4 1.25 22.70 -11.82
N SER A 5 2.18 22.93 -10.89
CA SER A 5 2.61 21.87 -9.98
C SER A 5 1.39 21.54 -9.13
N ARG A 6 0.71 20.45 -9.51
CA ARG A 6 -0.44 19.88 -8.81
C ARG A 6 -0.03 19.57 -7.36
N GLY A 7 -0.13 20.59 -6.52
CA GLY A 7 -0.05 20.50 -5.07
C GLY A 7 -1.26 19.75 -4.57
N MET A 8 -1.27 18.43 -4.79
CA MET A 8 -2.19 17.57 -4.07
C MET A 8 -1.71 17.58 -2.64
N LYS A 9 -2.40 18.33 -1.77
CA LYS A 9 -2.23 18.25 -0.31
C LYS A 9 -2.09 16.77 0.02
N ARG A 10 -0.90 16.34 0.47
CA ARG A 10 -0.67 14.96 0.88
C ARG A 10 -1.54 14.75 2.12
N ARG A 11 -2.74 14.24 1.92
CA ARG A 11 -3.58 13.74 2.99
C ARG A 11 -2.85 12.53 3.53
N GLN A 12 -2.26 12.70 4.69
CA GLN A 12 -1.59 11.63 5.39
C GLN A 12 -2.64 10.53 5.59
N LEU A 13 -2.44 9.35 5.01
CA LEU A 13 -3.09 8.17 5.53
C LEU A 13 -2.73 8.17 7.03
N VAL A 14 -3.73 8.42 7.88
CA VAL A 14 -3.54 8.53 9.34
C VAL A 14 -2.99 7.23 9.93
N TYR A 15 -3.05 6.14 9.16
CA TYR A 15 -2.47 4.86 9.48
C TYR A 15 -1.30 4.58 8.52
N TYR A 16 -0.06 4.72 9.03
CA TYR A 16 1.13 4.12 8.40
C TYR A 16 1.01 2.59 8.52
N LEU A 17 0.12 2.00 7.73
CA LEU A 17 -0.11 0.57 7.76
C LEU A 17 1.13 -0.15 7.23
N LYS A 18 1.62 -1.09 8.03
CA LYS A 18 2.84 -1.81 7.72
C LYS A 18 2.53 -2.98 6.81
N LEU A 19 3.40 -3.18 5.84
CA LEU A 19 3.38 -4.32 4.92
C LEU A 19 4.55 -5.23 5.25
N TYR A 20 4.27 -6.51 5.37
CA TYR A 20 5.24 -7.56 5.66
C TYR A 20 5.28 -8.58 4.53
N ASP A 21 6.47 -9.08 4.22
CA ASP A 21 6.61 -10.27 3.39
C ASP A 21 6.07 -11.47 4.15
N THR A 22 5.15 -12.25 3.58
CA THR A 22 4.68 -13.47 4.26
C THR A 22 5.74 -14.57 4.26
N GLU A 23 6.66 -14.58 3.31
CA GLU A 23 7.70 -15.60 3.19
C GLU A 23 8.83 -15.34 4.18
N THR A 24 9.33 -14.09 4.24
CA THR A 24 10.47 -13.74 5.11
C THR A 24 10.03 -13.23 6.49
N GLY A 25 8.77 -12.83 6.66
CA GLY A 25 8.25 -12.17 7.86
C GLY A 25 8.77 -10.74 8.07
N GLN A 26 9.60 -10.21 7.17
CA GLN A 26 10.20 -8.90 7.31
C GLN A 26 9.27 -7.79 6.86
N GLN A 27 9.36 -6.63 7.52
CA GLN A 27 8.63 -5.45 7.10
C GLN A 27 9.23 -4.91 5.81
N ILE A 28 8.43 -4.85 4.74
CA ILE A 28 8.86 -4.35 3.43
C ILE A 28 8.70 -2.84 3.34
N GLY A 29 7.65 -2.29 3.94
CA GLY A 29 7.35 -0.87 3.84
C GLY A 29 6.04 -0.49 4.48
N ASN A 30 5.55 0.69 4.11
CA ASN A 30 4.28 1.22 4.56
C ASN A 30 3.36 1.47 3.37
N LEU A 31 2.07 1.25 3.57
CA LEU A 31 1.03 1.52 2.58
C LEU A 31 0.86 3.04 2.40
N VAL A 32 0.95 3.52 1.16
CA VAL A 32 0.73 4.93 0.80
C VAL A 32 -0.64 5.14 0.16
N ASP A 33 -1.07 4.17 -0.61
CA ASP A 33 -2.32 4.21 -1.37
C ASP A 33 -2.77 2.78 -1.63
N ILE A 34 -4.07 2.54 -1.67
CA ILE A 34 -4.63 1.21 -1.95
C ILE A 34 -5.91 1.31 -2.77
N THR A 35 -6.04 0.37 -3.70
CA THR A 35 -7.22 0.15 -4.51
C THR A 35 -7.54 -1.35 -4.51
N THR A 36 -8.69 -1.72 -5.06
CA THR A 36 -9.01 -3.15 -5.27
C THR A 36 -8.18 -3.85 -6.35
N LYS A 37 -7.28 -3.13 -7.03
CA LYS A 37 -6.42 -3.67 -8.10
C LYS A 37 -4.92 -3.61 -7.77
N GLY A 38 -4.56 -3.00 -6.65
CA GLY A 38 -3.16 -2.75 -6.33
C GLY A 38 -2.98 -1.67 -5.27
N CYS A 39 -1.74 -1.45 -4.87
CA CYS A 39 -1.35 -0.47 -3.88
C CYS A 39 -0.03 0.23 -4.25
N LYS A 40 0.24 1.33 -3.56
CA LYS A 40 1.56 1.96 -3.53
C LYS A 40 2.18 1.76 -2.16
N ILE A 41 3.46 1.41 -2.18
CA ILE A 41 4.26 1.08 -1.01
C ILE A 41 5.38 2.10 -0.95
N VAL A 42 5.65 2.65 0.24
CA VAL A 42 6.88 3.40 0.52
C VAL A 42 7.80 2.54 1.37
N SER A 43 9.05 2.41 0.92
CA SER A 43 10.09 1.59 1.56
C SER A 43 11.41 2.36 1.57
N ARG A 44 12.32 1.99 2.48
CA ARG A 44 13.68 2.57 2.48
C ARG A 44 14.50 2.07 1.30
N GLU A 45 14.41 0.77 1.04
CA GLU A 45 15.09 0.12 -0.07
C GLU A 45 14.13 -0.07 -1.26
N PRO A 46 14.63 -0.01 -2.51
CA PRO A 46 13.83 -0.33 -3.68
C PRO A 46 13.39 -1.81 -3.66
N LEU A 47 12.11 -2.05 -3.94
CA LEU A 47 11.65 -3.42 -4.18
C LEU A 47 12.03 -3.88 -5.60
N PRO A 48 12.43 -5.15 -5.78
CA PRO A 48 12.70 -5.71 -7.10
C PRO A 48 11.45 -5.62 -7.97
N VAL A 49 11.60 -5.27 -9.26
CA VAL A 49 10.48 -5.12 -10.20
C VAL A 49 10.20 -6.46 -10.89
N GLY A 50 8.92 -6.75 -11.15
CA GLY A 50 8.48 -8.01 -11.74
C GLY A 50 8.46 -9.20 -10.77
N GLN A 51 8.70 -8.96 -9.48
CA GLN A 51 8.66 -10.01 -8.46
C GLN A 51 7.24 -10.25 -7.98
N ALA A 52 6.81 -11.51 -8.02
CA ALA A 52 5.59 -11.97 -7.39
C ALA A 52 5.81 -12.11 -5.88
N MET A 53 4.91 -11.54 -5.08
CA MET A 53 5.03 -11.51 -3.63
C MET A 53 3.64 -11.67 -2.97
N ASN A 54 3.67 -12.13 -1.74
CA ASN A 54 2.52 -12.13 -0.85
C ASN A 54 2.81 -11.16 0.29
N LEU A 55 2.03 -10.08 0.35
CA LEU A 55 2.24 -9.02 1.31
C LEU A 55 1.13 -9.04 2.35
N ARG A 56 1.48 -9.20 3.62
CA ARG A 56 0.55 -9.07 4.74
C ARG A 56 0.45 -7.60 5.13
N LEU A 57 -0.75 -7.04 5.01
CA LEU A 57 -1.11 -5.73 5.51
C LEU A 57 -1.75 -5.88 6.88
N ASP A 58 -1.11 -5.35 7.90
CA ASP A 58 -1.68 -5.33 9.26
C ASP A 58 -2.76 -4.25 9.34
N LEU A 59 -3.93 -4.62 9.86
CA LEU A 59 -5.11 -3.76 9.96
C LEU A 59 -5.18 -3.12 11.36
N PRO A 60 -5.70 -1.89 11.49
CA PRO A 60 -5.93 -1.25 12.78
C PRO A 60 -6.82 -2.10 13.70
N GLU A 61 -6.37 -2.31 14.93
CA GLU A 61 -7.11 -3.07 15.94
C GLU A 61 -8.48 -2.44 16.23
N GLY A 62 -9.50 -3.28 16.43
CA GLY A 62 -10.85 -2.85 16.82
C GLY A 62 -11.73 -2.30 15.68
N TYR A 63 -11.19 -2.12 14.47
CA TYR A 63 -11.94 -1.58 13.32
C TYR A 63 -12.37 -2.61 12.28
N PHE A 64 -11.69 -3.75 12.25
CA PHE A 64 -11.86 -4.80 11.26
C PHE A 64 -12.11 -6.15 11.94
N SER A 65 -12.78 -7.06 11.24
CA SER A 65 -13.03 -8.43 11.72
C SER A 65 -11.79 -9.33 11.67
N ARG A 66 -10.68 -8.83 11.11
CA ARG A 66 -9.38 -9.50 11.01
C ARG A 66 -8.28 -8.54 11.41
N GLU A 67 -7.18 -9.09 11.92
CA GLU A 67 -5.98 -8.34 12.29
C GLU A 67 -5.10 -8.02 11.08
N SER A 68 -5.25 -8.76 9.97
CA SER A 68 -4.49 -8.51 8.74
C SER A 68 -5.23 -9.00 7.49
N VAL A 69 -4.74 -8.55 6.33
CA VAL A 69 -5.16 -9.03 5.00
C VAL A 69 -3.92 -9.34 4.16
N VAL A 70 -3.93 -10.45 3.42
CA VAL A 70 -2.84 -10.81 2.51
C VAL A 70 -3.18 -10.33 1.09
N LEU A 71 -2.24 -9.64 0.47
CA LEU A 71 -2.29 -9.15 -0.89
C LEU A 71 -1.29 -9.94 -1.73
N SER A 72 -1.79 -10.80 -2.63
CA SER A 72 -0.97 -11.58 -3.56
C SER A 72 -0.88 -10.88 -4.89
N GLY A 73 0.34 -10.66 -5.38
CA GLY A 73 0.52 -9.77 -6.52
C GLY A 73 1.95 -9.63 -7.01
N THR A 74 2.18 -8.64 -7.86
CA THR A 74 3.47 -8.40 -8.51
C THR A 74 3.89 -6.94 -8.36
N THR A 75 5.16 -6.70 -8.09
CA THR A 75 5.74 -5.35 -8.20
C THR A 75 5.81 -4.91 -9.67
N LEU A 76 5.31 -3.72 -9.99
CA LEU A 76 5.27 -3.20 -11.37
C LEU A 76 6.42 -2.23 -11.69
N TRP A 77 6.78 -1.40 -10.71
CA TRP A 77 7.82 -0.39 -10.85
C TRP A 77 8.27 0.04 -9.45
N SER A 78 9.51 0.50 -9.35
CA SER A 78 10.09 1.05 -8.13
C SER A 78 10.93 2.28 -8.49
N ARG A 79 10.72 3.40 -7.79
CA ARG A 79 11.38 4.69 -8.09
C ARG A 79 11.68 5.45 -6.79
N PRO A 80 12.71 6.30 -6.74
CA PRO A 80 12.93 7.20 -5.60
C PRO A 80 11.69 8.06 -5.31
N ASP A 81 11.39 8.29 -4.04
CA ASP A 81 10.38 9.24 -3.61
C ASP A 81 10.93 10.69 -3.68
N VAL A 82 10.08 11.68 -3.42
CA VAL A 82 10.51 13.07 -3.22
C VAL A 82 11.46 13.18 -2.02
N ASN A 83 11.28 12.32 -1.00
CA ASN A 83 12.31 12.13 0.01
C ASN A 83 13.37 11.13 -0.51
N PRO A 84 14.64 11.53 -0.66
CA PRO A 84 15.70 10.68 -1.21
C PRO A 84 16.03 9.45 -0.35
N ASP A 85 15.62 9.43 0.92
CA ASP A 85 15.80 8.27 1.81
C ASP A 85 14.78 7.13 1.56
N PHE A 86 13.85 7.33 0.61
CA PHE A 86 12.76 6.40 0.36
C PHE A 86 12.52 6.15 -1.13
N HIS A 87 11.89 5.01 -1.39
CA HIS A 87 11.40 4.58 -2.67
C HIS A 87 9.89 4.38 -2.62
N VAL A 88 9.21 4.67 -3.73
CA VAL A 88 7.83 4.27 -3.96
C VAL A 88 7.79 3.12 -4.95
N THR A 89 7.06 2.08 -4.60
CA THR A 89 6.82 0.91 -5.44
C THR A 89 5.33 0.78 -5.74
N GLY A 90 4.98 0.56 -7.00
CA GLY A 90 3.64 0.15 -7.40
C GLY A 90 3.51 -1.37 -7.39
N PHE A 91 2.47 -1.88 -6.75
CA PHE A 91 2.20 -3.31 -6.63
C PHE A 91 0.81 -3.62 -7.18
N GLU A 92 0.72 -4.50 -8.17
CA GLU A 92 -0.56 -4.98 -8.67
C GLU A 92 -1.08 -6.13 -7.84
N VAL A 93 -2.38 -6.17 -7.61
CA VAL A 93 -3.08 -7.27 -6.94
C VAL A 93 -4.15 -7.77 -7.90
N PRO A 94 -3.83 -8.71 -8.80
CA PRO A 94 -4.73 -9.12 -9.88
C PRO A 94 -5.98 -9.80 -9.34
N HIS A 95 -5.85 -10.52 -8.22
CA HIS A 95 -6.93 -11.31 -7.63
C HIS A 95 -7.04 -11.02 -6.13
N LEU A 96 -8.24 -10.59 -5.71
CA LEU A 96 -8.65 -10.50 -4.33
C LEU A 96 -9.87 -11.39 -4.14
N GLY A 97 -9.82 -12.26 -3.12
CA GLY A 97 -10.98 -13.00 -2.66
C GLY A 97 -12.09 -12.06 -2.18
N HIS A 98 -13.30 -12.61 -2.02
CA HIS A 98 -14.48 -11.82 -1.67
C HIS A 98 -14.31 -11.07 -0.35
N GLU A 99 -13.78 -11.75 0.67
CA GLU A 99 -13.58 -11.19 2.00
C GLU A 99 -12.44 -10.17 2.03
N GLU A 100 -11.32 -10.47 1.37
CA GLU A 100 -10.18 -9.54 1.25
C GLU A 100 -10.61 -8.26 0.52
N ARG A 101 -11.40 -8.39 -0.56
CA ARG A 101 -11.96 -7.25 -1.29
C ARG A 101 -12.89 -6.41 -0.41
N LYS A 102 -13.69 -7.04 0.46
CA LYS A 102 -14.56 -6.34 1.41
C LYS A 102 -13.74 -5.55 2.43
N LEU A 103 -12.69 -6.15 2.99
CA LEU A 103 -11.76 -5.49 3.92
C LEU A 103 -11.03 -4.32 3.25
N VAL A 104 -10.50 -4.52 2.05
CA VAL A 104 -9.83 -3.46 1.27
C VAL A 104 -10.79 -2.31 0.97
N ARG A 105 -12.05 -2.59 0.61
CA ARG A 105 -13.06 -1.52 0.42
C ARG A 105 -13.36 -0.77 1.71
N GLN A 106 -13.49 -1.46 2.84
CA GLN A 106 -13.67 -0.81 4.14
C GLN A 106 -12.47 0.07 4.51
N LEU A 107 -11.26 -0.37 4.18
CA LEU A 107 -10.06 0.42 4.37
C LEU A 107 -10.08 1.69 3.51
N ILE A 108 -10.39 1.57 2.22
CA ILE A 108 -10.49 2.70 1.27
C ILE A 108 -11.54 3.72 1.73
N ASP A 109 -12.71 3.23 2.13
CA ASP A 109 -13.82 4.06 2.59
C ASP A 109 -13.40 4.90 3.80
N ARG A 110 -12.78 4.26 4.81
CA ARG A 110 -12.29 4.94 6.01
C ARG A 110 -11.13 5.89 5.75
N THR A 111 -10.23 5.59 4.81
CA THR A 111 -9.12 6.51 4.46
C THR A 111 -9.61 7.70 3.65
N ALA A 112 -10.69 7.54 2.87
CA ALA A 112 -11.33 8.62 2.13
C ALA A 112 -12.11 9.58 3.05
N PHE A 113 -12.67 9.12 4.17
CA PHE A 113 -13.41 9.99 5.12
C PHE A 113 -12.53 10.91 5.97
N HIS A 114 -11.20 10.76 5.92
CA HIS A 114 -10.26 11.74 6.48
C HIS A 114 -9.85 12.84 5.46
N ASP A 115 -10.59 12.97 4.35
CA ASP A 115 -10.53 14.06 3.36
C ASP A 115 -11.10 15.39 3.88
#